data_AF-A0A952PRU1-F1
#
_entry.id   AF-A0A952PRU1-F1
#
_cell.length_a   1.000
_cell.length_b   1.000
_cell.length_c   1.000
_cell.angle_alpha   90.00
_cell.angle_beta   90.00
_cell.angle_gamma   90.00
#
_symmetry.space_group_name_H-M   'P 1'
#
loop_
_entity.id
_entity.type
_entity.pdbx_description
1 polymer ?
#
loop_
_entity_poly.entity_id
_entity_poly.type
_entity_poly.pdbx_seq_one_letter_code
_entity_poly.pdbx_strand_id
1 'polypeptide(L)'
;MATSPSTLAKATVTSGERAIQRVGSATNVSPEGRAFNLINVARSVLSGADIEQITQDQSLYKVEPTYALRNSYGDNLLWDFWIGSFVEEEMSKARGGPNNRLPTKDQLCFADRATQLAVKLLKEAPASPTKLQICFVASLQFKRIGNTQGAQGCDEFIQQSVKNCEDEMRASPEAIIEAVSVLNSMAYRLAPVPIPSGTLASIERKDLGQSITEDAARKSEELRLRAMKLADRLPSDNHVRRMVHRDLVFFYRHFDRQNLAEEQKQILFELVGVSDDKILFPVSQFCGRALWWTAATGQIAALCGMG
;
A
#
# COMPACT_ATOMS: atom_id res chain seq x y z
N MET A 1 -21.59 36.84 47.84
CA MET A 1 -21.26 35.42 48.03
C MET A 1 -22.47 34.57 47.69
N ALA A 2 -22.40 33.86 46.57
CA ALA A 2 -23.12 32.62 46.23
C ALA A 2 -22.86 32.37 44.73
N THR A 3 -21.67 31.87 44.41
CA THR A 3 -21.34 31.34 43.09
C THR A 3 -22.07 30.01 42.91
N SER A 4 -23.04 29.97 41.99
CA SER A 4 -23.64 28.72 41.54
C SER A 4 -22.58 27.85 40.85
N PRO A 5 -22.48 26.55 41.20
CA PRO A 5 -21.51 25.66 40.61
C PRO A 5 -21.87 25.37 39.15
N SER A 6 -20.89 25.54 38.26
CA SER A 6 -20.98 25.12 36.88
C SER A 6 -21.14 23.60 36.83
N THR A 7 -22.28 23.16 36.32
CA THR A 7 -22.50 21.77 35.98
C THR A 7 -21.59 21.45 34.79
N LEU A 8 -20.41 20.89 35.09
CA LEU A 8 -19.51 20.31 34.11
C LEU A 8 -20.27 19.17 33.41
N ALA A 9 -20.77 19.44 32.21
CA ALA A 9 -21.32 18.41 31.34
C ALA A 9 -20.20 17.42 31.01
N LYS A 10 -20.19 16.25 31.67
CA LYS A 10 -19.38 15.12 31.24
C LYS A 10 -19.85 14.77 29.82
N ALA A 11 -19.03 15.08 28.83
CA ALA A 11 -19.28 14.71 27.45
C ALA A 11 -19.49 13.18 27.39
N THR A 12 -20.70 12.76 27.01
CA THR A 12 -21.04 11.35 26.84
C THR A 12 -20.21 10.81 25.68
N VAL A 13 -19.23 9.96 26.00
CA VAL A 13 -18.38 9.29 24.99
C VAL A 13 -19.28 8.44 24.09
N THR A 14 -19.27 8.73 22.79
CA THR A 14 -20.16 8.05 21.83
C THR A 14 -19.75 6.57 21.67
N SER A 15 -20.65 5.71 21.17
CA SER A 15 -20.32 4.29 20.89
C SER A 15 -19.10 4.16 19.96
N GLY A 16 -19.00 5.04 18.96
CA GLY A 16 -17.87 5.14 18.03
C GLY A 16 -16.53 5.43 18.72
N GLU A 17 -16.48 6.41 19.62
CA GLU A 17 -15.26 6.74 20.37
C GLU A 17 -14.79 5.57 21.24
N ARG A 18 -15.73 4.83 21.86
CA ARG A 18 -15.39 3.63 22.64
C ARG A 18 -14.81 2.52 21.77
N ALA A 19 -15.23 2.36 20.52
CA ALA A 19 -14.62 1.38 19.63
C ALA A 19 -13.19 1.76 19.24
N ILE A 20 -12.95 3.01 18.86
CA ILE A 20 -11.61 3.53 18.53
C ILE A 20 -10.66 3.35 19.72
N GLN A 21 -11.10 3.70 20.93
CA GLN A 21 -10.30 3.52 22.15
C GLN A 21 -10.02 2.05 22.46
N ARG A 22 -10.99 1.16 22.25
CA ARG A 22 -10.80 -0.29 22.43
C ARG A 22 -9.73 -0.84 21.49
N VAL A 23 -9.75 -0.48 20.20
CA VAL A 23 -8.69 -0.90 19.26
C VAL A 23 -7.35 -0.32 19.69
N GLY A 24 -7.32 0.99 20.00
CA GLY A 24 -6.10 1.67 20.39
C GLY A 24 -5.48 1.21 21.71
N SER A 25 -6.24 0.58 22.60
CA SER A 25 -5.77 0.09 23.90
C SER A 25 -5.56 -1.43 23.97
N ALA A 26 -5.79 -2.16 22.86
CA ALA A 26 -5.60 -3.61 22.81
C ALA A 26 -4.11 -4.00 22.98
N THR A 27 -3.72 -4.36 24.19
CA THR A 27 -2.31 -4.65 24.56
C THR A 27 -1.78 -5.97 23.97
N ASN A 28 -2.68 -6.85 23.52
CA ASN A 28 -2.34 -8.10 22.84
C ASN A 28 -2.01 -7.90 21.34
N VAL A 29 -1.98 -6.67 20.85
CA VAL A 29 -1.64 -6.30 19.47
C VAL A 29 -0.59 -5.20 19.48
N SER A 30 0.42 -5.34 18.63
CA SER A 30 1.47 -4.35 18.37
C SER A 30 0.87 -2.97 18.05
N PRO A 31 1.59 -1.86 18.34
CA PRO A 31 1.17 -0.52 17.91
C PRO A 31 0.83 -0.45 16.41
N GLU A 32 1.60 -1.12 15.57
CA GLU A 32 1.43 -1.20 14.11
C GLU A 32 0.19 -2.00 13.74
N GLY A 33 -0.04 -3.15 14.39
CA GLY A 33 -1.26 -3.93 14.19
C GLY A 33 -2.52 -3.16 14.60
N ARG A 34 -2.46 -2.43 15.71
CA ARG A 34 -3.54 -1.53 16.12
C ARG A 34 -3.76 -0.40 15.11
N ALA A 35 -2.68 0.22 14.62
CA ALA A 35 -2.77 1.25 13.58
C ALA A 35 -3.39 0.71 12.28
N PHE A 36 -2.94 -0.46 11.81
CA PHE A 36 -3.49 -1.15 10.65
C PHE A 36 -5.00 -1.42 10.82
N ASN A 37 -5.42 -1.94 11.97
CA ASN A 37 -6.83 -2.21 12.25
C ASN A 37 -7.67 -0.92 12.27
N LEU A 38 -7.16 0.15 12.88
CA LEU A 38 -7.82 1.47 12.87
C LEU A 38 -7.95 2.05 11.45
N ILE A 39 -6.94 1.89 10.60
CA ILE A 39 -6.98 2.31 9.18
C ILE A 39 -8.04 1.52 8.41
N ASN A 40 -8.14 0.20 8.60
CA ASN A 40 -9.17 -0.62 7.95
C ASN A 40 -10.58 -0.29 8.46
N VAL A 41 -10.74 -0.02 9.75
CA VAL A 41 -11.99 0.45 10.34
C VAL A 41 -12.42 1.79 9.72
N ALA A 42 -11.49 2.75 9.63
CA ALA A 42 -11.76 4.03 8.96
C ALA A 42 -12.15 3.82 7.48
N ARG A 43 -11.44 2.93 6.76
CA ARG A 43 -11.75 2.58 5.37
C ARG A 43 -13.18 2.06 5.21
N SER A 44 -13.58 1.08 6.02
CA SER A 44 -14.92 0.47 5.95
C SER A 44 -16.02 1.50 6.17
N VAL A 45 -15.86 2.37 7.18
CA VAL A 45 -16.81 3.47 7.45
C VAL A 45 -16.87 4.46 6.28
N LEU A 46 -15.72 4.86 5.73
CA LEU A 46 -15.68 5.74 4.55
C LEU A 46 -16.29 5.10 3.31
N SER A 47 -16.37 3.76 3.25
CA SER A 47 -17.02 3.01 2.17
C SER A 47 -18.50 2.73 2.44
N GLY A 48 -19.06 3.30 3.49
CA GLY A 48 -20.50 3.29 3.77
C GLY A 48 -20.94 2.27 4.81
N ALA A 49 -20.01 1.57 5.46
CA ALA A 49 -20.36 0.69 6.58
C ALA A 49 -20.96 1.49 7.75
N ASP A 50 -21.88 0.83 8.45
CA ASP A 50 -22.53 1.40 9.63
C ASP A 50 -21.56 1.44 10.82
N ILE A 51 -21.52 2.58 11.50
CA ILE A 51 -20.60 2.80 12.63
C ILE A 51 -20.97 1.90 13.79
N GLU A 52 -22.26 1.70 14.07
CA GLU A 52 -22.70 0.86 15.19
C GLU A 52 -22.34 -0.60 14.95
N GLN A 53 -22.55 -1.10 13.73
CA GLN A 53 -22.15 -2.46 13.35
C GLN A 53 -20.63 -2.68 13.50
N ILE A 54 -19.81 -1.73 13.04
CA ILE A 54 -18.34 -1.79 13.19
C ILE A 54 -17.90 -1.72 14.65
N THR A 55 -18.64 -1.01 15.51
CA THR A 55 -18.35 -0.93 16.95
C THR A 55 -18.67 -2.21 17.73
N GLN A 56 -19.47 -3.09 17.15
CA GLN A 56 -19.89 -4.36 17.73
C GLN A 56 -19.06 -5.55 17.23
N ASP A 57 -18.44 -5.44 16.06
CA ASP A 57 -17.61 -6.50 15.49
C ASP A 57 -16.26 -6.63 16.20
N GLN A 58 -16.17 -7.65 17.09
CA GLN A 58 -14.97 -7.93 17.86
C GLN A 58 -13.81 -8.52 17.05
N SER A 59 -14.06 -9.00 15.84
CA SER A 59 -13.03 -9.60 14.99
C SER A 59 -12.06 -8.55 14.44
N LEU A 60 -12.53 -7.31 14.30
CA LEU A 60 -11.73 -6.15 13.84
C LEU A 60 -10.60 -5.76 14.80
N TYR A 61 -10.56 -6.31 16.01
CA TYR A 61 -9.68 -5.87 17.10
C TYR A 61 -8.56 -6.86 17.44
N LYS A 62 -8.54 -8.03 16.80
CA LYS A 62 -7.67 -9.16 17.21
C LYS A 62 -6.67 -9.59 16.14
N VAL A 63 -6.66 -8.91 14.99
CA VAL A 63 -5.81 -9.31 13.87
C VAL A 63 -4.45 -8.62 13.99
N GLU A 64 -3.41 -9.39 14.27
CA GLU A 64 -2.04 -9.00 13.98
C GLU A 64 -1.82 -9.08 12.46
N PRO A 65 -1.35 -8.01 11.79
CA PRO A 65 -1.05 -8.03 10.36
C PRO A 65 -0.09 -9.17 10.02
N THR A 66 0.83 -9.51 10.94
CA THR A 66 1.80 -10.60 10.82
C THR A 66 1.22 -12.01 10.88
N TYR A 67 -0.07 -12.21 11.21
CA TYR A 67 -0.73 -13.53 11.08
C TYR A 67 -1.72 -13.57 9.91
N ALA A 68 -2.42 -12.47 9.61
CA ALA A 68 -3.31 -12.39 8.46
C ALA A 68 -2.58 -12.24 7.12
N LEU A 69 -1.38 -11.63 7.12
CA LEU A 69 -0.62 -11.31 5.91
C LEU A 69 0.71 -12.10 5.79
N ARG A 70 0.94 -13.15 6.58
CA ARG A 70 2.23 -13.88 6.57
C ARG A 70 2.14 -15.32 6.09
N ASN A 71 0.95 -15.92 6.13
CA ASN A 71 0.79 -17.36 5.87
C ASN A 71 0.80 -17.78 4.39
N SER A 72 0.88 -16.85 3.43
CA SER A 72 0.60 -17.22 2.03
C SER A 72 1.63 -16.74 0.99
N TYR A 73 2.31 -15.62 1.20
CA TYR A 73 3.23 -14.98 0.23
C TYR A 73 4.32 -14.26 1.03
N GLY A 74 5.57 -14.23 0.57
CA GLY A 74 6.67 -13.61 1.31
C GLY A 74 6.33 -12.19 1.83
N ASP A 75 6.88 -11.85 3.01
CA ASP A 75 6.39 -10.82 3.95
C ASP A 75 5.99 -9.44 3.34
N ASN A 76 6.45 -9.06 2.13
CA ASN A 76 6.17 -7.76 1.50
C ASN A 76 5.09 -7.77 0.39
N LEU A 77 4.80 -8.91 -0.24
CA LEU A 77 3.84 -8.97 -1.36
C LEU A 77 2.41 -8.66 -0.94
N LEU A 78 2.06 -8.99 0.30
CA LEU A 78 0.72 -8.76 0.85
C LEU A 78 0.50 -7.31 1.27
N TRP A 79 1.57 -6.60 1.66
CA TRP A 79 1.52 -5.15 1.87
C TRP A 79 1.34 -4.41 0.55
N ASP A 80 2.07 -4.79 -0.50
CA ASP A 80 1.90 -4.21 -1.84
C ASP A 80 0.47 -4.43 -2.36
N PHE A 81 -0.10 -5.62 -2.15
CA PHE A 81 -1.50 -5.90 -2.50
C PHE A 81 -2.48 -5.05 -1.67
N TRP A 82 -2.27 -4.97 -0.36
CA TRP A 82 -3.12 -4.17 0.53
C TRP A 82 -3.10 -2.69 0.13
N ILE A 83 -1.92 -2.08 -0.02
CA ILE A 83 -1.77 -0.69 -0.47
C ILE A 83 -2.36 -0.50 -1.87
N GLY A 84 -2.09 -1.43 -2.79
CA GLY A 84 -2.64 -1.43 -4.15
C GLY A 84 -4.16 -1.33 -4.14
N SER A 85 -4.84 -2.11 -3.27
CA SER A 85 -6.29 -2.07 -3.12
C SER A 85 -6.82 -0.70 -2.66
N PHE A 86 -6.05 0.05 -1.86
CA PHE A 86 -6.41 1.42 -1.45
C PHE A 86 -6.24 2.39 -2.61
N VAL A 87 -5.12 2.29 -3.33
CA VAL A 87 -4.85 3.17 -4.48
C VAL A 87 -5.90 2.96 -5.57
N GLU A 88 -6.26 1.71 -5.88
CA GLU A 88 -7.31 1.39 -6.84
C GLU A 88 -8.69 1.87 -6.42
N GLU A 89 -9.04 1.72 -5.14
CA GLU A 89 -10.31 2.24 -4.62
C GLU A 89 -10.39 3.77 -4.78
N GLU A 90 -9.33 4.50 -4.40
CA GLU A 90 -9.27 5.95 -4.54
C GLU A 90 -9.35 6.39 -6.00
N MET A 91 -8.65 5.70 -6.91
CA MET A 91 -8.73 5.98 -8.35
C MET A 91 -10.13 5.69 -8.92
N SER A 92 -10.75 4.58 -8.52
CA SER A 92 -12.10 4.20 -8.96
C SER A 92 -13.14 5.23 -8.52
N LYS A 93 -13.02 5.76 -7.30
CA LYS A 93 -13.89 6.81 -6.77
C LYS A 93 -13.70 8.14 -7.50
N ALA A 94 -12.46 8.52 -7.80
CA ALA A 94 -12.15 9.69 -8.61
C ALA A 94 -12.75 9.60 -10.04
N ARG A 95 -12.98 8.38 -10.55
CA ARG A 95 -13.59 8.11 -11.86
C ARG A 95 -15.12 8.07 -11.86
N GLY A 96 -15.79 8.33 -10.74
CA GLY A 96 -17.26 8.32 -10.69
C GLY A 96 -17.86 6.91 -10.67
N GLY A 97 -17.16 5.93 -10.08
CA GLY A 97 -17.61 4.54 -10.02
C GLY A 97 -19.02 4.36 -9.42
N PRO A 98 -19.70 3.23 -9.73
CA PRO A 98 -21.14 3.02 -9.49
C PRO A 98 -21.58 3.05 -8.03
N ASN A 99 -20.66 3.06 -7.06
CA ASN A 99 -20.93 3.06 -5.62
C ASN A 99 -20.39 4.32 -4.91
N ASN A 100 -20.36 5.47 -5.57
CA ASN A 100 -19.90 6.74 -4.99
C ASN A 100 -20.92 7.37 -4.02
N ARG A 101 -21.31 6.65 -2.96
CA ARG A 101 -22.02 7.26 -1.84
C ARG A 101 -21.05 8.16 -1.08
N LEU A 102 -21.37 9.46 -1.01
CA LEU A 102 -20.59 10.40 -0.21
C LEU A 102 -20.70 10.04 1.28
N PRO A 103 -19.59 9.97 2.02
CA PRO A 103 -19.63 9.75 3.46
C PRO A 103 -20.40 10.86 4.17
N THR A 104 -21.17 10.49 5.19
CA THR A 104 -21.84 11.46 6.08
C THR A 104 -20.81 12.19 6.95
N LYS A 105 -21.20 13.32 7.56
CA LYS A 105 -20.35 14.08 8.47
C LYS A 105 -19.86 13.22 9.65
N ASP A 106 -20.72 12.36 10.19
CA ASP A 106 -20.38 11.48 11.31
C ASP A 106 -19.36 10.40 10.89
N GLN A 107 -19.52 9.84 9.68
CA GLN A 107 -18.56 8.91 9.11
C GLN A 107 -17.19 9.55 8.88
N LEU A 108 -17.16 10.80 8.38
CA LEU A 108 -15.91 11.56 8.23
C LEU A 108 -15.24 11.83 9.58
N CYS A 109 -16.00 12.26 10.58
CA CYS A 109 -15.47 12.53 11.93
C CYS A 109 -14.95 11.26 12.62
N PHE A 110 -15.67 10.14 12.48
CA PHE A 110 -15.24 8.86 13.00
C PHE A 110 -13.93 8.40 12.33
N ALA A 111 -13.89 8.43 10.99
CA ALA A 111 -12.71 8.04 10.23
C ALA A 111 -11.50 8.90 10.58
N ASP A 112 -11.67 10.23 10.67
CA ASP A 112 -10.61 11.16 11.06
C ASP A 112 -9.97 10.78 12.41
N ARG A 113 -10.80 10.52 13.43
CA ARG A 113 -10.32 10.14 14.76
C ARG A 113 -9.61 8.80 14.76
N ALA A 114 -10.11 7.83 14.00
CA ALA A 114 -9.47 6.52 13.87
C ALA A 114 -8.10 6.64 13.18
N THR A 115 -8.02 7.38 12.07
CA THR A 115 -6.77 7.63 11.33
C THR A 115 -5.77 8.44 12.17
N GLN A 116 -6.21 9.46 12.92
CA GLN A 116 -5.35 10.20 13.85
C GLN A 116 -4.77 9.32 14.95
N LEU A 117 -5.58 8.45 15.56
CA LEU A 117 -5.11 7.53 16.58
C LEU A 117 -4.13 6.51 15.98
N ALA A 118 -4.40 6.01 14.76
CA ALA A 118 -3.48 5.11 14.05
C ALA A 118 -2.10 5.77 13.86
N VAL A 119 -2.06 7.01 13.36
CA VAL A 119 -0.80 7.75 13.17
C VAL A 119 -0.10 8.03 14.48
N LYS A 120 -0.83 8.33 15.56
CA LYS A 120 -0.24 8.49 16.89
C LYS A 120 0.45 7.20 17.35
N LEU A 121 -0.23 6.05 17.22
CA LEU A 121 0.33 4.75 17.57
C LEU A 121 1.58 4.43 16.73
N LEU A 122 1.57 4.74 15.43
CA LEU A 122 2.75 4.56 14.58
C LEU A 122 3.93 5.43 15.05
N LYS A 123 3.70 6.67 15.48
CA LYS A 123 4.78 7.53 15.99
C LYS A 123 5.45 6.97 17.24
N GLU A 124 4.66 6.34 18.11
CA GLU A 124 5.13 5.71 19.36
C GLU A 124 5.72 4.31 19.12
N ALA A 125 5.43 3.69 17.97
CA ALA A 125 5.93 2.38 17.60
C ALA A 125 7.45 2.38 17.32
N PRO A 126 8.16 1.29 17.66
CA PRO A 126 9.55 1.10 17.25
C PRO A 126 9.71 1.16 15.72
N ALA A 127 10.96 1.20 15.25
CA ALA A 127 11.22 1.04 13.83
C ALA A 127 10.66 -0.32 13.38
N SER A 128 9.77 -0.30 12.39
CA SER A 128 9.02 -1.46 11.94
C SER A 128 8.88 -1.45 10.43
N PRO A 129 8.98 -2.63 9.78
CA PRO A 129 9.04 -2.76 8.34
C PRO A 129 7.75 -2.40 7.58
N THR A 130 6.73 -1.90 8.27
CA THR A 130 5.40 -1.63 7.68
C THR A 130 4.91 -0.21 7.99
N LYS A 131 5.68 0.54 8.79
CA LYS A 131 5.29 1.86 9.29
C LYS A 131 5.14 2.86 8.14
N LEU A 132 6.03 2.81 7.17
CA LEU A 132 6.01 3.72 6.02
C LEU A 132 4.76 3.49 5.15
N GLN A 133 4.40 2.23 4.94
CA GLN A 133 3.25 1.81 4.15
C GLN A 133 1.92 2.21 4.81
N ILE A 134 1.78 2.00 6.13
CA ILE A 134 0.58 2.41 6.86
C ILE A 134 0.46 3.95 6.86
N CYS A 135 1.57 4.69 7.02
CA CYS A 135 1.58 6.15 6.88
C CYS A 135 1.14 6.62 5.50
N PHE A 136 1.52 5.92 4.43
CA PHE A 136 1.07 6.24 3.07
C PHE A 136 -0.46 6.08 2.94
N VAL A 137 -1.01 4.97 3.42
CA VAL A 137 -2.47 4.76 3.41
C VAL A 137 -3.19 5.79 4.30
N ALA A 138 -2.62 6.13 5.47
CA ALA A 138 -3.16 7.18 6.33
C ALA A 138 -3.19 8.55 5.63
N SER A 139 -2.15 8.90 4.86
CA SER A 139 -2.13 10.12 4.04
C SER A 139 -3.29 10.14 3.03
N LEU A 140 -3.53 9.02 2.33
CA LEU A 140 -4.65 8.91 1.38
C LEU A 140 -6.00 9.09 2.10
N GLN A 141 -6.17 8.47 3.26
CA GLN A 141 -7.40 8.63 4.05
C GLN A 141 -7.61 10.06 4.51
N PHE A 142 -6.59 10.73 5.05
CA PHE A 142 -6.70 12.12 5.46
C PHE A 142 -7.08 13.04 4.30
N LYS A 143 -6.51 12.82 3.11
CA LYS A 143 -6.88 13.54 1.88
C LYS A 143 -8.36 13.35 1.53
N ARG A 144 -8.85 12.11 1.61
CA ARG A 144 -10.28 11.79 1.36
C ARG A 144 -11.22 12.39 2.41
N ILE A 145 -10.77 12.51 3.66
CA ILE A 145 -11.54 13.10 4.76
C ILE A 145 -11.53 14.64 4.68
N GLY A 146 -10.56 15.24 4.00
CA GLY A 146 -10.33 16.69 3.96
C GLY A 146 -9.44 17.22 5.09
N ASN A 147 -8.77 16.34 5.84
CA ASN A 147 -7.81 16.72 6.86
C ASN A 147 -6.42 16.98 6.23
N THR A 148 -6.21 18.21 5.76
CA THR A 148 -4.98 18.61 5.07
C THR A 148 -3.74 18.53 5.96
N GLN A 149 -3.87 18.89 7.23
CA GLN A 149 -2.75 18.86 8.18
C GLN A 149 -2.28 17.43 8.48
N GLY A 150 -3.22 16.51 8.71
CA GLY A 150 -2.91 15.09 8.91
C GLY A 150 -2.24 14.47 7.69
N ALA A 151 -2.75 14.78 6.50
CA ALA A 151 -2.17 14.35 5.23
C ALA A 151 -0.73 14.87 5.04
N GLN A 152 -0.52 16.17 5.26
CA GLN A 152 0.80 16.78 5.13
C GLN A 152 1.80 16.16 6.10
N GLY A 153 1.43 15.96 7.37
CA GLY A 153 2.32 15.33 8.34
C GLY A 153 2.72 13.89 7.97
N CYS A 154 1.82 13.13 7.33
CA CYS A 154 2.15 11.81 6.81
C CYS A 154 3.06 11.90 5.56
N ASP A 155 2.77 12.82 4.64
CA ASP A 155 3.56 13.03 3.43
C ASP A 155 5.00 13.47 3.76
N GLU A 156 5.18 14.37 4.72
CA GLU A 156 6.49 14.81 5.22
C GLU A 156 7.28 13.65 5.81
N PHE A 157 6.64 12.83 6.67
CA PHE A 157 7.28 11.63 7.21
C PHE A 157 7.70 10.65 6.11
N ILE A 158 6.86 10.45 5.10
CA ILE A 158 7.16 9.56 3.97
C ILE A 158 8.36 10.10 3.18
N GLN A 159 8.33 11.37 2.77
CA GLN A 159 9.43 11.96 2.01
C GLN A 159 10.75 11.94 2.79
N GLN A 160 10.71 12.24 4.09
CA GLN A 160 11.90 12.19 4.92
C GLN A 160 12.45 10.75 5.05
N SER A 161 11.58 9.76 5.24
CA SER A 161 11.99 8.35 5.36
C SER A 161 12.60 7.83 4.07
N VAL A 162 11.99 8.15 2.92
CA VAL A 162 12.55 7.80 1.60
C VAL A 162 13.89 8.51 1.39
N LYS A 163 13.98 9.80 1.71
CA LYS A 163 15.22 10.57 1.57
C LYS A 163 16.35 9.99 2.43
N ASN A 164 16.06 9.61 3.67
CA ASN A 164 17.05 8.94 4.52
C ASN A 164 17.55 7.64 3.86
N CYS A 165 16.66 6.83 3.28
CA CYS A 165 17.06 5.64 2.54
C CYS A 165 17.90 5.98 1.29
N GLU A 166 17.58 7.07 0.59
CA GLU A 166 18.34 7.54 -0.58
C GLU A 166 19.75 8.01 -0.20
N ASP A 167 19.88 8.77 0.88
CA ASP A 167 21.13 9.35 1.37
C ASP A 167 22.04 8.31 2.08
N GLU A 168 21.45 7.32 2.76
CA GLU A 168 22.18 6.29 3.49
C GLU A 168 22.59 5.12 2.60
N MET A 169 23.88 5.04 2.24
CA MET A 169 24.43 3.91 1.46
C MET A 169 24.26 2.54 2.12
N ARG A 170 24.07 2.50 3.45
CA ARG A 170 23.91 1.26 4.24
C ARG A 170 22.50 1.09 4.81
N ALA A 171 21.49 1.71 4.20
CA ALA A 171 20.09 1.43 4.54
C ALA A 171 19.83 -0.09 4.50
N SER A 172 19.06 -0.61 5.46
CA SER A 172 18.79 -2.04 5.52
C SER A 172 17.93 -2.48 4.32
N PRO A 173 18.02 -3.76 3.89
CA PRO A 173 17.16 -4.28 2.83
C PRO A 173 15.67 -4.04 3.07
N GLU A 174 15.21 -4.15 4.33
CA GLU A 174 13.81 -3.94 4.72
C GLU A 174 13.38 -2.50 4.47
N ALA A 175 14.19 -1.53 4.91
CA ALA A 175 13.92 -0.10 4.71
C ALA A 175 13.90 0.27 3.21
N ILE A 176 14.81 -0.33 2.43
CA ILE A 176 14.83 -0.17 0.97
C ILE A 176 13.53 -0.70 0.35
N ILE A 177 13.10 -1.91 0.74
CA ILE A 177 11.89 -2.53 0.20
C ILE A 177 10.64 -1.70 0.53
N GLU A 178 10.52 -1.18 1.76
CA GLU A 178 9.43 -0.28 2.14
C GLU A 178 9.39 1.00 1.31
N ALA A 179 10.54 1.67 1.16
CA ALA A 179 10.64 2.89 0.39
C ALA A 179 10.25 2.65 -1.07
N VAL A 180 10.71 1.53 -1.66
CA VAL A 180 10.34 1.10 -3.02
C VAL A 180 8.84 0.84 -3.14
N SER A 181 8.25 0.12 -2.19
CA SER A 181 6.81 -0.17 -2.13
C SER A 181 5.96 1.11 -2.14
N VAL A 182 6.32 2.08 -1.30
CA VAL A 182 5.59 3.36 -1.23
C VAL A 182 5.82 4.21 -2.47
N LEU A 183 7.04 4.31 -2.99
CA LEU A 183 7.33 5.05 -4.23
C LEU A 183 6.56 4.48 -5.43
N ASN A 184 6.53 3.16 -5.58
CA ASN A 184 5.77 2.49 -6.64
C ASN A 184 4.26 2.74 -6.49
N SER A 185 3.74 2.69 -5.26
CA SER A 185 2.32 2.97 -4.99
C SER A 185 1.95 4.42 -5.29
N MET A 186 2.83 5.38 -4.95
CA MET A 186 2.68 6.78 -5.33
C MET A 186 2.72 6.97 -6.84
N ALA A 187 3.63 6.30 -7.54
CA ALA A 187 3.73 6.36 -9.00
C ALA A 187 2.50 5.78 -9.70
N TYR A 188 2.04 4.61 -9.27
CA TYR A 188 0.86 3.95 -9.82
C TYR A 188 -0.41 4.81 -9.67
N ARG A 189 -0.54 5.54 -8.56
CA ARG A 189 -1.65 6.49 -8.37
C ARG A 189 -1.67 7.62 -9.40
N LEU A 190 -0.50 8.05 -9.90
CA LEU A 190 -0.37 9.12 -10.89
C LEU A 190 -0.58 8.61 -12.32
N ALA A 191 0.05 7.49 -12.65
CA ALA A 191 -0.05 6.84 -13.96
C ALA A 191 -0.19 5.34 -13.76
N PRO A 192 -1.44 4.84 -13.64
CA PRO A 192 -1.69 3.42 -13.45
C PRO A 192 -1.42 2.69 -14.76
N VAL A 193 -0.32 1.94 -14.82
CA VAL A 193 0.00 1.08 -15.95
C VAL A 193 -0.31 -0.35 -15.54
N PRO A 194 -1.33 -0.99 -16.13
CA PRO A 194 -1.69 -2.36 -15.77
C PRO A 194 -0.58 -3.32 -16.19
N ILE A 195 -0.32 -4.32 -15.34
CA ILE A 195 0.56 -5.44 -15.67
C ILE A 195 -0.34 -6.55 -16.23
N PRO A 196 -0.27 -6.83 -17.54
CA PRO A 196 -1.11 -7.86 -18.16
C PRO A 196 -0.82 -9.25 -17.56
N SER A 197 -1.87 -10.04 -17.36
CA SER A 197 -1.78 -11.49 -17.14
C SER A 197 -1.81 -12.19 -18.50
N GLY A 198 -0.67 -12.33 -19.18
CA GLY A 198 -0.69 -12.89 -20.54
C GLY A 198 0.63 -12.83 -21.28
N THR A 199 0.58 -12.70 -22.61
CA THR A 199 1.76 -12.50 -23.46
C THR A 199 1.88 -11.03 -23.83
N LEU A 200 3.06 -10.60 -24.31
CA LEU A 200 3.33 -9.20 -24.66
C LEU A 200 2.39 -8.67 -25.76
N ALA A 201 1.81 -9.56 -26.56
CA ALA A 201 0.90 -9.24 -27.65
C ALA A 201 -0.48 -8.76 -27.18
N SER A 202 -0.86 -8.96 -25.92
CA SER A 202 -2.19 -8.61 -25.39
C SER A 202 -2.26 -7.23 -24.72
N ILE A 203 -1.23 -6.38 -24.84
CA ILE A 203 -1.27 -5.01 -24.32
C ILE A 203 -2.04 -4.14 -25.32
N GLU A 204 -3.37 -4.26 -25.34
CA GLU A 204 -4.19 -3.28 -26.03
C GLU A 204 -4.19 -1.98 -25.22
N ARG A 205 -3.95 -0.84 -25.87
CA ARG A 205 -4.02 0.52 -25.26
C ARG A 205 -5.38 0.86 -24.62
N LYS A 206 -6.36 -0.04 -24.70
CA LYS A 206 -7.78 0.20 -24.47
C LYS A 206 -8.24 0.20 -23.00
N ASP A 207 -7.44 -0.26 -22.05
CA ASP A 207 -7.92 -0.44 -20.68
C ASP A 207 -7.76 0.77 -19.75
N LEU A 208 -7.30 1.92 -20.26
CA LEU A 208 -7.16 3.15 -19.46
C LEU A 208 -8.20 4.19 -19.88
N GLY A 209 -9.37 4.10 -19.26
CA GLY A 209 -10.49 5.04 -19.42
C GLY A 209 -10.24 6.49 -18.94
N GLN A 210 -9.00 6.96 -18.90
CA GLN A 210 -8.63 8.37 -18.69
C GLN A 210 -7.34 8.71 -19.43
N SER A 211 -7.31 9.86 -20.12
CA SER A 211 -6.07 10.43 -20.64
C SER A 211 -5.15 10.80 -19.47
N ILE A 212 -4.08 10.01 -19.25
CA ILE A 212 -3.03 10.36 -18.29
C ILE A 212 -2.37 11.64 -18.82
N THR A 213 -2.28 12.68 -17.99
CA THR A 213 -1.61 13.92 -18.41
C THR A 213 -0.11 13.69 -18.50
N GLU A 214 0.56 14.44 -19.39
CA GLU A 214 2.02 14.36 -19.51
C GLU A 214 2.74 14.66 -18.18
N ASP A 215 2.22 15.62 -17.39
CA ASP A 215 2.78 15.93 -16.07
C ASP A 215 2.61 14.79 -15.07
N ALA A 216 1.47 14.09 -15.08
CA ALA A 216 1.25 12.92 -14.24
C ALA A 216 2.17 11.75 -14.65
N ALA A 217 2.34 11.53 -15.95
CA ALA A 217 3.27 10.53 -16.49
C ALA A 217 4.71 10.83 -16.07
N ARG A 218 5.17 12.09 -16.23
CA ARG A 218 6.51 12.52 -15.83
C ARG A 218 6.76 12.34 -14.32
N LYS A 219 5.84 12.77 -13.47
CA LYS A 219 5.96 12.60 -12.00
C LYS A 219 5.93 11.12 -11.60
N SER A 220 5.11 10.30 -12.26
CA SER A 220 5.14 8.85 -12.06
C SER A 220 6.50 8.26 -12.41
N GLU A 221 7.08 8.64 -13.56
CA GLU A 221 8.40 8.18 -13.98
C GLU A 221 9.48 8.57 -12.96
N GLU A 222 9.49 9.83 -12.50
CA GLU A 222 10.43 10.32 -11.48
C GLU A 222 10.40 9.43 -10.21
N LEU A 223 9.21 9.07 -9.74
CA LEU A 223 9.04 8.18 -8.58
C LEU A 223 9.52 6.75 -8.86
N ARG A 224 9.23 6.19 -10.05
CA ARG A 224 9.69 4.84 -10.44
C ARG A 224 11.21 4.77 -10.55
N LEU A 225 11.84 5.82 -11.08
CA LEU A 225 13.30 5.90 -11.18
C LEU A 225 13.96 6.03 -9.80
N ARG A 226 13.35 6.74 -8.85
CA ARG A 226 13.79 6.74 -7.44
C ARG A 226 13.69 5.35 -6.83
N ALA A 227 12.57 4.66 -7.06
CA ALA A 227 12.38 3.27 -6.59
C ALA A 227 13.44 2.33 -7.17
N MET A 228 13.72 2.43 -8.47
CA MET A 228 14.76 1.63 -9.14
C MET A 228 16.14 1.83 -8.52
N LYS A 229 16.56 3.08 -8.32
CA LYS A 229 17.86 3.41 -7.71
C LYS A 229 18.04 2.83 -6.31
N LEU A 230 16.97 2.77 -5.52
CA LEU A 230 16.98 2.12 -4.22
C LEU A 230 17.02 0.60 -4.36
N ALA A 231 16.17 0.03 -5.21
CA ALA A 231 16.06 -1.40 -5.42
C ALA A 231 17.34 -2.02 -6.00
N ASP A 232 18.10 -1.27 -6.80
CA ASP A 232 19.39 -1.70 -7.35
C ASP A 232 20.48 -1.96 -6.31
N ARG A 233 20.29 -1.47 -5.08
CA ARG A 233 21.16 -1.76 -3.93
C ARG A 233 20.91 -3.14 -3.33
N LEU A 234 19.80 -3.79 -3.69
CA LEU A 234 19.46 -5.14 -3.22
C LEU A 234 20.21 -6.21 -4.04
N PRO A 235 20.41 -7.41 -3.47
CA PRO A 235 20.94 -8.57 -4.20
C PRO A 235 20.18 -8.85 -5.50
N SER A 236 20.86 -9.42 -6.50
CA SER A 236 20.29 -9.68 -7.83
C SER A 236 19.14 -10.70 -7.82
N ASP A 237 19.11 -11.57 -6.81
CA ASP A 237 18.03 -12.54 -6.57
C ASP A 237 16.83 -11.96 -5.82
N ASN A 238 16.92 -10.71 -5.36
CA ASN A 238 15.83 -10.06 -4.66
C ASN A 238 14.65 -9.78 -5.61
N HIS A 239 13.47 -10.24 -5.21
CA HIS A 239 12.23 -10.08 -5.97
C HIS A 239 11.87 -8.61 -6.25
N VAL A 240 12.06 -7.72 -5.28
CA VAL A 240 11.67 -6.30 -5.40
C VAL A 240 12.52 -5.59 -6.45
N ARG A 241 13.82 -5.89 -6.51
CA ARG A 241 14.70 -5.37 -7.56
C ARG A 241 14.23 -5.76 -8.95
N ARG A 242 14.00 -7.06 -9.16
CA ARG A 242 13.50 -7.61 -10.45
C ARG A 242 12.14 -7.01 -10.82
N MET A 243 11.25 -6.88 -9.83
CA MET A 243 9.92 -6.31 -10.01
C MET A 243 9.96 -4.88 -10.53
N VAL A 244 10.85 -4.02 -10.00
CA VAL A 244 10.94 -2.62 -10.43
C VAL A 244 11.36 -2.49 -11.90
N HIS A 245 12.35 -3.27 -12.34
CA HIS A 245 12.76 -3.26 -13.76
C HIS A 245 11.62 -3.73 -14.67
N ARG A 246 10.93 -4.83 -14.30
CA ARG A 246 9.73 -5.29 -15.02
C ARG A 246 8.68 -4.19 -15.15
N ASP A 247 8.36 -3.51 -14.04
CA ASP A 247 7.33 -2.48 -14.03
C ASP A 247 7.72 -1.28 -14.90
N LEU A 248 9.01 -0.95 -14.97
CA LEU A 248 9.53 0.05 -15.91
C LEU A 248 9.42 -0.39 -17.37
N VAL A 249 9.61 -1.67 -17.69
CA VAL A 249 9.38 -2.19 -19.06
C VAL A 249 7.95 -1.91 -19.49
N PHE A 250 6.96 -2.26 -18.65
CA PHE A 250 5.54 -2.01 -18.97
C PHE A 250 5.23 -0.51 -19.02
N PHE A 251 5.74 0.27 -18.07
CA PHE A 251 5.57 1.71 -18.05
C PHE A 251 6.09 2.38 -19.33
N TYR A 252 7.31 2.06 -19.75
CA TYR A 252 7.90 2.66 -20.95
C TYR A 252 7.21 2.24 -22.24
N ARG A 253 6.78 0.99 -22.35
CA ARG A 253 5.97 0.54 -23.49
C ARG A 253 4.62 1.24 -23.55
N HIS A 254 4.00 1.48 -22.40
CA HIS A 254 2.73 2.19 -22.34
C HIS A 254 2.82 3.61 -22.93
N PHE A 255 3.97 4.28 -22.78
CA PHE A 255 4.22 5.62 -23.31
C PHE A 255 5.06 5.64 -24.59
N ASP A 256 5.09 4.54 -25.36
CA ASP A 256 5.81 4.41 -26.64
C ASP A 256 7.33 4.71 -26.56
N ARG A 257 7.97 4.48 -25.40
CA ARG A 257 9.41 4.68 -25.18
C ARG A 257 10.20 3.37 -25.30
N GLN A 258 10.16 2.77 -26.48
CA GLN A 258 10.67 1.41 -26.70
C GLN A 258 12.14 1.22 -26.31
N ASN A 259 13.01 2.19 -26.59
CA ASN A 259 14.44 2.07 -26.25
C ASN A 259 14.67 1.91 -24.75
N LEU A 260 13.95 2.67 -23.92
CA LEU A 260 14.04 2.58 -22.46
C LEU A 260 13.43 1.28 -21.95
N ALA A 261 12.33 0.82 -22.56
CA ALA A 261 11.73 -0.47 -22.23
C ALA A 261 12.70 -1.63 -22.49
N GLU A 262 13.40 -1.61 -23.62
CA GLU A 262 14.37 -2.65 -23.97
C GLU A 262 15.62 -2.61 -23.07
N GLU A 263 16.08 -1.44 -22.67
CA GLU A 263 17.17 -1.29 -21.67
C GLU A 263 16.79 -1.96 -20.34
N GLN A 264 15.61 -1.64 -19.80
CA GLN A 264 15.14 -2.21 -18.53
C GLN A 264 14.90 -3.72 -18.63
N LYS A 265 14.45 -4.20 -19.80
CA LYS A 265 14.28 -5.63 -20.07
C LYS A 265 15.62 -6.37 -20.08
N GLN A 266 16.64 -5.77 -20.68
CA GLN A 266 17.99 -6.35 -20.72
C GLN A 266 18.59 -6.47 -19.31
N ILE A 267 18.46 -5.43 -18.48
CA ILE A 267 18.87 -5.49 -17.07
C ILE A 267 18.13 -6.62 -16.35
N LEU A 268 16.82 -6.76 -16.56
CA LEU A 268 16.04 -7.84 -15.95
C LEU A 268 16.51 -9.23 -16.40
N PHE A 269 16.85 -9.42 -17.68
CA PHE A 269 17.42 -10.67 -18.18
C PHE A 269 18.74 -11.01 -17.50
N GLU A 270 19.60 -10.02 -17.28
CA GLU A 270 20.86 -10.20 -16.56
C GLU A 270 20.64 -10.57 -15.09
N LEU A 271 19.68 -9.94 -14.41
CA LEU A 271 19.33 -10.23 -13.01
C LEU A 271 18.75 -11.63 -12.81
N VAL A 272 18.02 -12.14 -13.80
CA VAL A 272 17.37 -13.47 -13.76
C VAL A 272 18.28 -14.56 -14.33
N GLY A 273 19.21 -14.20 -15.22
CA GLY A 273 20.07 -15.14 -15.96
C GLY A 273 19.36 -15.85 -17.12
N VAL A 274 18.24 -15.29 -17.61
CA VAL A 274 17.42 -15.86 -18.68
C VAL A 274 16.93 -14.77 -19.63
N SER A 275 17.02 -15.02 -20.94
CA SER A 275 16.51 -14.13 -22.00
C SER A 275 15.18 -14.63 -22.58
N ASP A 276 14.16 -14.78 -21.73
CA ASP A 276 12.80 -15.20 -22.12
C ASP A 276 11.80 -14.14 -21.69
N ASP A 277 11.06 -13.54 -22.64
CA ASP A 277 10.05 -12.52 -22.35
C ASP A 277 8.95 -13.00 -21.37
N LYS A 278 8.76 -14.32 -21.20
CA LYS A 278 7.82 -14.89 -20.22
C LYS A 278 8.11 -14.46 -18.80
N ILE A 279 9.36 -14.11 -18.49
CA ILE A 279 9.71 -13.63 -17.16
C ILE A 279 8.96 -12.34 -16.80
N LEU A 280 8.58 -11.52 -17.79
CA LEU A 280 7.85 -10.27 -17.56
C LEU A 280 6.46 -10.50 -16.96
N PHE A 281 5.95 -11.74 -16.96
CA PHE A 281 4.60 -12.06 -16.57
C PHE A 281 4.53 -12.91 -15.31
N PRO A 282 3.44 -12.79 -14.53
CA PRO A 282 3.22 -13.67 -13.39
C PRO A 282 3.07 -15.10 -13.89
N VAL A 283 3.86 -16.03 -13.32
CA VAL A 283 3.57 -17.45 -13.43
C VAL A 283 2.78 -17.86 -12.19
N SER A 284 1.53 -18.27 -12.41
CA SER A 284 0.72 -18.87 -11.35
C SER A 284 1.29 -20.25 -11.02
N GLN A 285 1.73 -20.46 -9.78
CA GLN A 285 1.96 -21.82 -9.25
C GLN A 285 0.78 -22.25 -8.36
N PHE A 286 0.59 -23.56 -8.25
CA PHE A 286 -0.44 -24.20 -7.43
C PHE A 286 -0.43 -23.66 -5.99
N CYS A 287 -1.62 -23.54 -5.39
CA CYS A 287 -1.94 -22.85 -4.12
C CYS A 287 -1.99 -21.30 -4.18
N GLY A 288 -2.12 -20.71 -5.37
CA GLY A 288 -2.28 -19.26 -5.55
C GLY A 288 -0.96 -18.48 -5.50
N ARG A 289 0.15 -19.14 -5.17
CA ARG A 289 1.49 -18.54 -5.13
C ARG A 289 1.92 -18.13 -6.53
N ALA A 290 1.91 -16.83 -6.83
CA ALA A 290 2.59 -16.30 -7.99
C ALA A 290 4.10 -16.37 -7.75
N LEU A 291 4.77 -17.34 -8.37
CA LEU A 291 6.22 -17.45 -8.38
C LEU A 291 6.72 -16.78 -9.65
N TRP A 292 6.97 -15.49 -9.52
CA TRP A 292 7.70 -14.74 -10.52
C TRP A 292 9.15 -15.26 -10.50
N TRP A 293 9.74 -15.56 -11.66
CA TRP A 293 11.20 -15.78 -11.84
C TRP A 293 11.79 -17.18 -11.57
N THR A 294 11.03 -18.29 -11.58
CA THR A 294 11.65 -19.64 -11.62
C THR A 294 11.91 -20.10 -13.06
N ALA A 295 13.19 -20.15 -13.45
CA ALA A 295 13.62 -20.75 -14.71
C ALA A 295 13.57 -22.30 -14.69
N ALA A 296 13.39 -22.89 -13.50
CA ALA A 296 13.40 -24.33 -13.33
C ALA A 296 12.03 -24.94 -13.69
N THR A 297 11.95 -25.59 -14.84
CA THR A 297 11.03 -26.70 -15.13
C THR A 297 11.39 -27.95 -14.30
N GLY A 298 11.74 -27.77 -13.03
CA GLY A 298 11.93 -28.88 -12.11
C GLY A 298 10.56 -29.43 -11.71
N GLN A 299 10.38 -30.75 -11.79
CA GLN A 299 9.23 -31.43 -11.19
C GLN A 299 9.14 -31.04 -9.71
N ILE A 300 8.28 -30.06 -9.38
CA ILE A 300 7.97 -29.72 -7.99
C ILE A 300 7.02 -30.81 -7.51
N ALA A 301 7.59 -31.83 -6.89
CA ALA A 301 6.86 -32.93 -6.28
C ALA A 301 5.83 -32.39 -5.26
N ALA A 302 4.63 -32.96 -5.32
CA ALA A 302 3.47 -32.64 -4.52
C ALA A 302 3.77 -32.70 -3.01
N LEU A 303 4.02 -31.55 -2.38
CA LEU A 303 4.08 -31.41 -0.93
C LEU A 303 3.39 -30.11 -0.49
N CYS A 304 2.08 -30.01 -0.77
CA CYS A 304 1.19 -29.21 0.07
C CYS A 304 0.56 -30.17 1.10
N GLY A 305 1.20 -30.28 2.26
CA GLY A 305 0.63 -30.97 3.40
C GLY A 305 -0.65 -30.25 3.83
N MET A 306 -1.76 -30.98 3.86
CA MET A 306 -2.88 -30.62 4.73
C MET A 306 -2.39 -30.79 6.17
N GLY A 307 -2.29 -29.68 6.89
CA GLY A 307 -2.03 -29.60 8.32
C GLY A 307 -2.69 -28.35 8.86
#